data_AF-A0A100W1R8-F1
#
_entry.id   AF-A0A100W1R8-F1
#
_cell.length_a   1.000
_cell.length_b   1.000
_cell.length_c   1.000
_cell.angle_alpha   90.00
_cell.angle_beta   90.00
_cell.angle_gamma   90.00
#
_symmetry.space_group_name_H-M   'P 1'
#
loop_
_entity.id
_entity.type
_entity.pdbx_description
1 polymer ?
#
loop_
_entity_poly.entity_id
_entity_poly.type
_entity_poly.pdbx_seq_one_letter_code
_entity_poly.pdbx_strand_id
1 'polypeptide(L)'
;MFTADDPGARSVDAARRAAALRRRPDGLTAEQSHTQDDIKQAERSAEMARIRAARAARSAARSLEKTAQLHEGVAAADEQTVRQGASRTDVHDRSAAFHRQSAEDDHRLAEDKSNEADADES
;
A
#
# COMPACT_ATOMS: atom_id res chain seq x y z
N MET A 1 21.22 -74.01 -16.39
CA MET A 1 21.81 -73.43 -17.60
C MET A 1 21.76 -71.92 -17.43
N PHE A 2 22.93 -71.26 -17.38
CA PHE A 2 23.17 -69.80 -17.27
C PHE A 2 22.30 -69.00 -18.26
N THR A 3 21.83 -67.76 -17.97
CA THR A 3 22.57 -66.49 -18.00
C THR A 3 21.91 -65.43 -17.10
N ALA A 4 22.64 -64.80 -16.19
CA ALA A 4 23.34 -63.51 -16.33
C ALA A 4 22.44 -62.28 -16.07
N ASP A 5 22.62 -61.79 -14.85
CA ASP A 5 22.45 -60.42 -14.35
C ASP A 5 22.84 -59.37 -15.42
N ASP A 6 21.95 -58.41 -15.72
CA ASP A 6 22.26 -57.23 -16.53
C ASP A 6 22.44 -56.00 -15.60
N PRO A 7 23.69 -55.65 -15.23
CA PRO A 7 23.98 -54.49 -14.38
C PRO A 7 23.90 -53.14 -15.13
N GLY A 8 23.51 -53.11 -16.41
CA GLY A 8 23.56 -51.91 -17.25
C GLY A 8 22.50 -50.84 -16.95
N ALA A 9 21.35 -51.20 -16.37
CA ALA A 9 20.22 -50.27 -16.23
C ALA A 9 20.31 -49.31 -15.03
N ARG A 10 21.20 -49.56 -14.05
CA ARG A 10 21.32 -48.73 -12.83
C ARG A 10 22.40 -47.63 -12.90
N SER A 11 23.30 -47.66 -13.90
CA SER A 11 24.41 -46.68 -13.95
C SER A 11 24.06 -45.38 -14.69
N VAL A 12 23.10 -45.41 -15.63
CA VAL A 12 22.72 -44.22 -16.41
C VAL A 12 21.91 -43.21 -15.61
N ASP A 13 21.14 -43.68 -14.62
CA ASP A 13 20.30 -42.81 -13.78
C ASP A 13 21.09 -42.19 -12.62
N ALA A 14 22.09 -42.92 -12.10
CA ALA A 14 23.07 -42.39 -11.15
C ALA A 14 23.99 -41.33 -11.82
N ALA A 15 24.40 -41.55 -13.06
CA ALA A 15 25.18 -40.57 -13.83
C ALA A 15 24.37 -39.30 -14.18
N ARG A 16 23.07 -39.42 -14.50
CA ARG A 16 22.18 -38.26 -14.69
C ARG A 16 21.95 -37.47 -13.39
N ARG A 17 21.79 -38.15 -12.24
CA ARG A 17 21.69 -37.48 -10.93
C ARG A 17 23.00 -36.84 -10.47
N ALA A 18 24.16 -37.45 -10.79
CA ALA A 18 25.47 -36.86 -10.52
C ALA A 18 25.79 -35.66 -11.44
N ALA A 19 25.29 -35.65 -12.69
CA ALA A 19 25.40 -34.51 -13.59
C ALA A 19 24.47 -33.34 -13.19
N ALA A 20 23.34 -33.62 -12.55
CA ALA A 20 22.42 -32.59 -12.04
C ALA A 20 22.96 -31.82 -10.82
N LEU A 21 23.92 -32.38 -10.08
CA LEU A 21 24.59 -31.71 -8.95
C LEU A 21 25.88 -30.96 -9.34
N ARG A 22 26.29 -31.03 -10.62
CA ARG A 22 27.43 -30.28 -11.18
C ARG A 22 27.03 -29.06 -12.00
N ARG A 23 25.75 -28.70 -12.03
CA ARG A 23 25.34 -27.32 -12.28
C ARG A 23 25.16 -26.62 -10.94
N ARG A 24 26.29 -26.29 -10.31
CA ARG A 24 26.30 -25.07 -9.52
C ARG A 24 25.95 -23.95 -10.49
N PRO A 25 24.94 -23.11 -10.24
CA PRO A 25 25.02 -21.75 -10.73
C PRO A 25 26.22 -21.12 -10.01
N ASP A 26 27.41 -21.35 -10.56
CA ASP A 26 28.55 -20.46 -10.35
C ASP A 26 28.08 -19.11 -10.88
N GLY A 27 27.54 -18.31 -9.96
CA GLY A 27 26.82 -17.08 -10.27
C GLY A 27 26.09 -16.45 -9.09
N LEU A 28 26.05 -17.09 -7.91
CA LEU A 28 25.54 -16.46 -6.69
C LEU A 28 26.63 -15.75 -5.85
N THR A 29 27.81 -15.51 -6.40
CA THR A 29 28.88 -14.75 -5.73
C THR A 29 29.66 -13.83 -6.67
N ALA A 30 28.99 -13.23 -7.64
CA ALA A 30 29.34 -11.86 -7.97
C ALA A 30 28.37 -11.03 -7.15
N GLU A 31 28.86 -10.29 -6.15
CA GLU A 31 28.11 -9.10 -5.72
C GLU A 31 27.64 -8.42 -7.00
N GLN A 32 26.34 -8.30 -7.20
CA GLN A 32 25.81 -7.61 -8.37
C GLN A 32 26.29 -6.18 -8.25
N SER A 33 27.45 -5.89 -8.85
CA SER A 33 28.06 -4.59 -8.82
C SER A 33 27.13 -3.69 -9.62
N HIS A 34 26.25 -2.99 -8.91
CA HIS A 34 25.30 -2.06 -9.50
C HIS A 34 26.08 -1.10 -10.38
N THR A 35 25.70 -1.05 -11.65
CA THR A 35 26.30 -0.11 -12.58
C THR A 35 25.83 1.30 -12.23
N GLN A 36 26.57 2.32 -12.66
CA GLN A 36 26.09 3.70 -12.50
C GLN A 36 24.73 3.93 -13.18
N ASP A 37 24.41 3.18 -14.23
CA ASP A 37 23.13 3.26 -14.90
C ASP A 37 21.99 2.65 -14.06
N ASP A 38 22.27 1.57 -13.30
CA ASP A 38 21.32 1.01 -12.34
C ASP A 38 20.99 2.00 -11.23
N ILE A 39 22.02 2.71 -10.71
CA ILE A 39 21.84 3.75 -9.69
C ILE A 39 20.98 4.89 -10.23
N LYS A 40 21.31 5.44 -11.40
CA LYS A 40 20.51 6.51 -12.03
C LYS A 40 19.08 6.08 -12.32
N GLN A 41 18.88 4.82 -12.71
CA GLN A 41 17.54 4.29 -12.94
C GLN A 41 16.76 4.19 -11.63
N ALA A 42 17.38 3.70 -10.55
CA ALA A 42 16.78 3.63 -9.23
C ALA A 42 16.42 5.03 -8.70
N GLU A 43 17.29 6.02 -8.85
CA GLU A 43 17.04 7.41 -8.47
C GLU A 43 15.84 8.00 -9.22
N ARG A 44 15.79 7.84 -10.54
CA ARG A 44 14.63 8.29 -11.34
C ARG A 44 13.33 7.59 -10.94
N SER A 45 13.40 6.29 -10.66
CA SER A 45 12.25 5.53 -10.19
C SER A 45 11.78 5.98 -8.81
N ALA A 46 12.70 6.25 -7.88
CA ALA A 46 12.40 6.77 -6.56
C ALA A 46 11.74 8.16 -6.64
N GLU A 47 12.28 9.04 -7.48
CA GLU A 47 11.73 10.39 -7.69
C GLU A 47 10.30 10.33 -8.25
N MET A 48 10.09 9.51 -9.28
CA MET A 48 8.74 9.31 -9.84
C MET A 48 7.77 8.69 -8.82
N ALA A 49 8.25 7.87 -7.89
CA ALA A 49 7.43 7.32 -6.82
C ALA A 49 7.01 8.39 -5.82
N ARG A 50 7.94 9.28 -5.39
CA ARG A 50 7.64 10.42 -4.50
C ARG A 50 6.62 11.37 -5.12
N ILE A 51 6.80 11.76 -6.38
CA ILE A 51 5.84 12.62 -7.10
C ILE A 51 4.44 12.00 -7.13
N ARG A 52 4.35 10.67 -7.31
CA ARG A 52 3.07 9.96 -7.29
C ARG A 52 2.46 9.91 -5.89
N ALA A 53 3.28 9.67 -4.87
CA ALA A 53 2.86 9.68 -3.47
C ALA A 53 2.30 11.05 -3.07
N ALA A 54 3.03 12.14 -3.33
CA ALA A 54 2.59 13.51 -3.06
C ALA A 54 1.26 13.87 -3.77
N ARG A 55 1.07 13.40 -5.01
CA ARG A 55 -0.20 13.60 -5.74
C ARG A 55 -1.34 12.82 -5.12
N ALA A 56 -1.10 11.57 -4.72
CA ALA A 56 -2.10 10.73 -4.07
C ALA A 56 -2.49 11.31 -2.70
N ALA A 57 -1.51 11.75 -1.90
CA ALA A 57 -1.70 12.39 -0.62
C ALA A 57 -2.55 13.67 -0.75
N ARG A 58 -2.23 14.59 -1.68
CA ARG A 58 -3.08 15.77 -1.97
C ARG A 58 -4.49 15.41 -2.41
N SER A 59 -4.64 14.33 -3.18
CA SER A 59 -5.97 13.86 -3.59
C SER A 59 -6.76 13.33 -2.40
N ALA A 60 -6.12 12.60 -1.49
CA ALA A 60 -6.73 12.10 -0.27
C ALA A 60 -7.15 13.26 0.64
N ALA A 61 -6.27 14.25 0.85
CA ALA A 61 -6.56 15.45 1.63
C ALA A 61 -7.84 16.16 1.15
N ARG A 62 -7.95 16.41 -0.17
CA ARG A 62 -9.16 17.02 -0.76
C ARG A 62 -10.41 16.18 -0.58
N SER A 63 -10.28 14.85 -0.62
CA SER A 63 -11.42 13.96 -0.42
C SER A 63 -11.90 13.99 1.03
N LEU A 64 -10.97 14.00 1.99
CA LEU A 64 -11.26 14.09 3.42
C LEU A 64 -11.90 15.42 3.78
N GLU A 65 -11.38 16.53 3.24
CA GLU A 65 -11.99 17.86 3.40
C GLU A 65 -13.44 17.88 2.92
N LYS A 66 -13.73 17.20 1.80
CA LYS A 66 -15.09 17.08 1.29
C LYS A 66 -15.99 16.23 2.19
N THR A 67 -15.47 15.15 2.79
CA THR A 67 -16.27 14.32 3.70
C THR A 67 -16.50 15.02 5.04
N ALA A 68 -15.54 15.80 5.52
CA ALA A 68 -15.71 16.67 6.69
C ALA A 68 -16.89 17.64 6.49
N GLN A 69 -16.93 18.36 5.37
CA GLN A 69 -18.03 19.28 5.04
C GLN A 69 -19.39 18.58 4.96
N LEU A 70 -19.44 17.33 4.48
CA LEU A 70 -20.67 16.54 4.46
C LEU A 70 -21.11 16.18 5.89
N HIS A 71 -20.18 15.79 6.75
CA HIS A 71 -20.45 15.52 8.15
C HIS A 71 -20.97 16.76 8.88
N GLU A 72 -20.34 17.92 8.71
CA GLU A 72 -20.85 19.19 9.24
C GLU A 72 -22.26 19.49 8.75
N GLY A 73 -22.52 19.27 7.46
CA GLY A 73 -23.85 19.46 6.87
C GLY A 73 -24.93 18.59 7.51
N VAL A 74 -24.63 17.31 7.80
CA VAL A 74 -25.57 16.41 8.47
C VAL A 74 -25.77 16.83 9.94
N ALA A 75 -24.70 17.18 10.65
CA ALA A 75 -24.81 17.67 12.03
C ALA A 75 -25.72 18.91 12.12
N ALA A 76 -25.54 19.88 11.21
CA ALA A 76 -26.38 21.07 11.14
C ALA A 76 -27.84 20.74 10.82
N ALA A 77 -28.10 19.75 9.97
CA ALA A 77 -29.45 19.28 9.65
C ALA A 77 -30.15 18.62 10.86
N ASP A 78 -29.43 17.81 11.64
CA ASP A 78 -29.94 17.22 12.88
C ASP A 78 -30.27 18.29 13.92
N GLU A 79 -29.38 19.26 14.12
CA GLU A 79 -29.62 20.39 15.02
C GLU A 79 -30.81 21.25 14.58
N GLN A 80 -30.97 21.46 13.27
CA GLN A 80 -32.14 22.15 12.72
C GLN A 80 -33.43 21.36 12.95
N THR A 81 -33.38 20.03 12.84
CA THR A 81 -34.53 19.15 13.07
C THR A 81 -34.98 19.20 14.54
N VAL A 82 -34.05 19.24 15.48
CA VAL A 82 -34.34 19.48 16.90
C VAL A 82 -35.01 20.83 17.11
N ARG A 83 -34.46 21.91 16.52
CA ARG A 83 -35.04 23.27 16.61
C ARG A 83 -36.44 23.37 16.03
N GLN A 84 -36.81 22.49 15.09
CA GLN A 84 -38.14 22.42 14.51
C GLN A 84 -39.14 21.60 15.35
N GLY A 85 -38.72 21.06 16.51
CA GLY A 85 -39.61 20.39 17.46
C GLY A 85 -39.70 18.87 17.27
N ALA A 86 -38.66 18.22 16.73
CA ALA A 86 -38.61 16.77 16.66
C ALA A 86 -38.75 16.12 18.05
N SER A 87 -39.54 15.05 18.15
CA SER A 87 -39.86 14.39 19.42
C SER A 87 -38.72 13.56 20.01
N ARG A 88 -37.74 13.17 19.19
CA ARG A 88 -36.59 12.33 19.60
C ARG A 88 -35.29 13.11 19.61
N THR A 89 -35.26 14.20 20.39
CA THR A 89 -34.12 15.13 20.43
C THR A 89 -32.83 14.43 20.84
N ASP A 90 -32.89 13.45 21.75
CA ASP A 90 -31.73 12.67 22.21
C ASP A 90 -31.02 11.89 21.09
N VAL A 91 -31.76 11.48 20.05
CA VAL A 91 -31.21 10.76 18.91
C VAL A 91 -30.51 11.74 17.98
N HIS A 92 -31.15 12.87 17.68
CA HIS A 92 -30.59 13.91 16.84
C HIS A 92 -29.36 14.55 17.48
N ASP A 93 -29.38 14.81 18.79
CA ASP A 93 -28.22 15.37 19.50
C ASP A 93 -27.01 14.44 19.46
N ARG A 94 -27.24 13.12 19.63
CA ARG A 94 -26.18 12.10 19.51
C ARG A 94 -25.67 11.98 18.08
N SER A 95 -26.56 12.02 17.10
CA SER A 95 -26.22 11.96 15.67
C SER A 95 -25.39 13.18 15.26
N ALA A 96 -25.82 14.39 15.64
CA ALA A 96 -25.08 15.62 15.40
C ALA A 96 -23.70 15.59 16.07
N ALA A 97 -23.60 15.12 17.32
CA ALA A 97 -22.32 14.98 18.00
C ALA A 97 -21.37 14.01 17.29
N PHE A 98 -21.89 12.86 16.83
CA PHE A 98 -21.11 11.90 16.04
C PHE A 98 -20.58 12.55 14.75
N HIS A 99 -21.44 13.24 14.01
CA HIS A 99 -21.06 13.89 12.77
C HIS A 99 -20.04 15.01 12.98
N ARG A 100 -20.15 15.82 14.03
CA ARG A 100 -19.12 16.81 14.37
C ARG A 100 -17.76 16.15 14.65
N GLN A 101 -17.75 15.07 15.42
CA GLN A 101 -16.51 14.33 15.69
C GLN A 101 -15.89 13.77 14.40
N SER A 102 -16.71 13.18 13.52
CA SER A 102 -16.22 12.67 12.24
C SER A 102 -15.67 13.78 11.33
N ALA A 103 -16.29 14.97 11.34
CA ALA A 103 -15.76 16.12 10.60
C ALA A 103 -14.40 16.59 11.14
N GLU A 104 -14.26 16.68 12.46
CA GLU A 104 -13.00 17.03 13.12
C GLU A 104 -11.89 16.01 12.83
N ASP A 105 -12.23 14.72 12.80
CA ASP A 105 -11.30 13.67 12.44
C ASP A 105 -10.89 13.80 10.96
N ASP A 106 -11.85 13.97 10.05
CA ASP A 106 -11.57 14.13 8.62
C ASP A 106 -10.71 15.36 8.31
N HIS A 107 -10.97 16.51 8.96
CA HIS A 107 -10.12 17.70 8.82
C HIS A 107 -8.68 17.44 9.28
N ARG A 108 -8.51 16.75 10.41
CA ARG A 108 -7.18 16.40 10.93
C ARG A 108 -6.43 15.48 9.96
N LEU A 109 -7.11 14.45 9.44
CA LEU A 109 -6.51 13.58 8.44
C LEU A 109 -6.20 14.33 7.13
N ALA A 110 -7.03 15.30 6.74
CA ALA A 110 -6.78 16.13 5.56
C ALA A 110 -5.53 17.00 5.72
N GLU A 111 -5.34 17.59 6.91
CA GLU A 111 -4.14 18.35 7.27
C GLU A 111 -2.90 17.46 7.26
N ASP A 112 -2.95 16.29 7.91
CA ASP A 112 -1.86 15.32 7.91
C ASP A 112 -1.45 14.90 6.49
N LYS A 113 -2.43 14.65 5.60
CA LYS A 113 -2.18 14.28 4.21
C LYS A 113 -1.63 15.43 3.36
N SER A 114 -1.97 16.67 3.70
CA SER A 114 -1.41 17.85 3.05
C SER A 114 0.06 18.02 3.46
N ASN A 115 0.35 17.88 4.76
CA ASN A 115 1.72 17.93 5.29
C ASN A 115 2.62 16.82 4.72
N GLU A 116 2.10 15.58 4.59
CA GLU A 116 2.82 14.47 3.94
C GLU A 116 3.16 14.77 2.49
N ALA A 117 2.22 15.36 1.75
CA ALA A 117 2.45 15.70 0.35
C ALA A 117 3.49 16.82 0.18
N ASP A 118 3.48 17.81 1.05
CA ASP A 118 4.42 18.94 1.01
C ASP A 118 5.84 18.49 1.41
N ALA A 119 5.95 17.52 2.33
CA ALA A 119 7.22 16.91 2.70
C ALA A 119 7.86 16.09 1.54
N ASP A 120 7.04 15.46 0.70
CA ASP A 120 7.50 14.68 -0.46
C ASP A 120 7.81 15.55 -1.71
N GLU A 121 7.45 16.84 -1.71
CA GLU A 121 7.79 17.81 -2.76
C GLU A 121 9.12 18.56 -2.53
N SER A 122 9.74 18.40 -1.35
CA SER A 122 10.97 19.11 -0.92
C SER A 122 12.23 18.24 -1.05
#